data_AF-A0A242B0B6-F1
#
_entry.id   AF-A0A242B0B6-F1
#
_cell.length_a   1.000
_cell.length_b   1.000
_cell.length_c   1.000
_cell.angle_alpha   90.00
_cell.angle_beta   90.00
_cell.angle_gamma   90.00
#
_symmetry.space_group_name_H-M   'P 1'
#
loop_
_entity.id
_entity.type
_entity.pdbx_description
1 polymer ?
#
loop_
_entity_poly.entity_id
_entity_poly.type
_entity_poly.pdbx_seq_one_letter_code
_entity_poly.pdbx_strand_id
1 'polypeptide(L)'
;MDLAYRERLKKMRGTKTVTKFAEELGMTKSNYSKIELGKVNASITALQRIAKITNSTLVVDLIPNEPTELESESEQITLELEIEEDKQ
;
A
#
# COMPACT_ATOMS: atom_id res chain seq x y z
N MET A 1 6.32 3.42 -0.03
CA MET A 1 6.23 2.05 0.52
C MET A 1 7.39 1.83 1.48
N ASP A 2 7.13 1.25 2.65
CA ASP A 2 8.09 1.08 3.75
C ASP A 2 9.38 0.34 3.33
N LEU A 3 10.54 0.83 3.78
CA LEU A 3 11.85 0.21 3.53
C LEU A 3 11.93 -1.20 4.13
N ALA A 4 11.38 -1.40 5.33
CA ALA A 4 11.41 -2.71 5.97
C ALA A 4 10.57 -3.74 5.20
N TYR A 5 9.48 -3.31 4.55
CA TYR A 5 8.70 -4.17 3.65
C TYR A 5 9.50 -4.66 2.44
N ARG A 6 10.27 -3.77 1.80
CA ARG A 6 11.12 -4.10 0.64
C ARG A 6 12.21 -5.10 1.01
N GLU A 7 12.89 -4.89 2.13
CA GLU A 7 13.92 -5.80 2.63
C GLU A 7 13.33 -7.16 3.03
N ARG A 8 12.11 -7.20 3.59
CA ARG A 8 11.39 -8.46 3.84
C ARG A 8 11.14 -9.25 2.56
N LEU A 9 10.63 -8.61 1.50
CA LEU A 9 10.42 -9.28 0.21
C LEU A 9 11.73 -9.83 -0.38
N LYS A 10 12.79 -9.03 -0.34
CA LYS A 10 14.12 -9.44 -0.80
C LYS A 10 14.65 -10.65 -0.02
N LYS A 11 14.46 -10.66 1.31
CA LYS A 11 14.83 -11.78 2.18
C LYS A 11 14.01 -13.04 1.89
N MET A 12 12.71 -12.89 1.64
CA MET A 12 11.81 -14.00 1.28
C MET A 12 12.16 -14.61 -0.08
N ARG A 13 12.56 -13.79 -1.07
CA ARG A 13 13.10 -14.28 -2.34
C ARG A 13 14.40 -15.07 -2.15
N GLY A 14 15.20 -14.70 -1.14
CA GLY A 14 16.45 -15.35 -0.81
C GLY A 14 17.47 -15.25 -1.95
N THR A 15 18.07 -16.37 -2.31
CA THR A 15 19.08 -16.46 -3.38
C THR A 15 18.50 -16.59 -4.79
N LYS A 16 17.17 -16.74 -4.92
CA LYS A 16 16.51 -16.86 -6.23
C LYS A 16 16.67 -15.57 -7.01
N THR A 17 16.86 -15.68 -8.32
CA THR A 17 16.83 -14.51 -9.20
C THR A 17 15.43 -13.90 -9.22
N VAL A 18 15.34 -12.60 -9.47
CA VAL A 18 14.06 -11.88 -9.63
C VAL A 18 13.17 -12.57 -10.68
N THR A 19 13.78 -13.06 -11.78
CA THR A 19 13.07 -13.77 -12.84
C THR A 19 12.46 -15.07 -12.35
N LYS A 20 13.25 -15.95 -11.72
CA LYS A 20 12.77 -17.26 -11.24
C LYS A 20 11.68 -17.11 -10.20
N PHE A 21 11.82 -16.16 -9.28
CA PHE A 21 10.81 -15.92 -8.26
C PHE A 21 9.52 -15.33 -8.84
N ALA A 22 9.62 -14.45 -9.84
CA ALA A 22 8.45 -13.93 -10.54
C ALA A 22 7.69 -15.03 -11.30
N GLU A 23 8.40 -15.97 -11.94
CA GLU A 23 7.82 -17.13 -12.60
C GLU A 23 7.05 -18.03 -11.64
N GLU A 24 7.65 -18.36 -10.48
CA GLU A 24 6.98 -19.14 -9.43
C GLU A 24 5.68 -18.46 -8.95
N LEU A 25 5.68 -17.13 -8.88
CA LEU A 25 4.52 -16.30 -8.51
C LEU A 25 3.47 -16.14 -9.63
N GLY A 26 3.74 -16.64 -10.84
CA GLY A 26 2.89 -16.43 -12.01
C GLY A 26 2.78 -14.96 -12.41
N MET A 27 3.89 -14.22 -12.35
CA MET A 27 3.97 -12.81 -12.72
C MET A 27 5.19 -12.51 -13.58
N THR A 28 5.16 -11.38 -14.29
CA THR A 28 6.31 -10.95 -15.09
C THR A 28 7.45 -10.47 -14.18
N LYS A 29 8.69 -10.69 -14.61
CA LYS A 29 9.90 -10.16 -13.94
C LYS A 29 9.79 -8.66 -13.66
N SER A 30 9.28 -7.90 -14.64
CA SER A 30 9.11 -6.44 -14.52
C SER A 30 8.14 -6.08 -13.41
N ASN A 31 7.01 -6.80 -13.31
CA ASN A 31 6.02 -6.55 -12.27
C ASN A 31 6.59 -6.82 -10.87
N TYR A 32 7.18 -8.01 -10.66
CA TYR A 32 7.77 -8.36 -9.37
C TYR A 32 8.91 -7.38 -8.97
N SER A 33 9.77 -7.00 -9.92
CA SER A 33 10.85 -6.04 -9.67
C SER A 33 10.34 -4.69 -9.17
N LYS A 34 9.26 -4.15 -9.78
CA LYS A 34 8.65 -2.90 -9.31
C LYS A 34 8.08 -3.01 -7.89
N ILE A 35 7.51 -4.16 -7.56
CA ILE A 35 6.98 -4.44 -6.21
C ILE A 35 8.13 -4.53 -5.19
N GLU A 36 9.17 -5.34 -5.46
CA GLU A 36 10.32 -5.51 -4.55
C GLU A 36 11.09 -4.19 -4.33
N LEU A 37 11.17 -3.35 -5.38
CA LEU A 37 11.77 -2.02 -5.29
C LEU A 37 10.84 -0.97 -4.66
N GLY A 38 9.60 -1.32 -4.31
CA GLY A 38 8.62 -0.41 -3.74
C GLY A 38 8.15 0.70 -4.68
N LYS A 39 8.33 0.54 -5.99
CA LYS A 39 7.85 1.47 -7.03
C LYS A 39 6.35 1.35 -7.26
N VAL A 40 5.75 0.20 -6.93
CA VAL A 40 4.33 -0.09 -7.10
C VAL A 40 3.82 -0.87 -5.89
N ASN A 41 2.60 -0.56 -5.46
CA ASN A 41 1.91 -1.33 -4.42
C ASN A 41 1.47 -2.69 -4.95
N ALA A 42 1.79 -3.75 -4.22
CA ALA A 42 1.31 -5.09 -4.55
C ALA A 42 -0.20 -5.17 -4.33
N SER A 43 -0.91 -5.82 -5.25
CA SER A 43 -2.32 -6.16 -5.02
C SER A 43 -2.43 -7.22 -3.92
N ILE A 44 -3.60 -7.29 -3.27
CA ILE A 44 -3.89 -8.34 -2.26
C ILE A 44 -3.65 -9.74 -2.84
N THR A 45 -4.05 -9.98 -4.10
CA THR A 45 -3.82 -11.25 -4.78
C THR A 45 -2.33 -11.56 -4.94
N ALA A 46 -1.49 -10.56 -5.24
CA ALA A 46 -0.05 -10.75 -5.32
C ALA A 46 0.54 -11.08 -3.93
N LEU A 47 0.09 -10.39 -2.88
CA LEU A 47 0.51 -10.66 -1.49
C LEU A 47 0.15 -12.09 -1.06
N GLN A 48 -1.06 -12.57 -1.39
CA GLN A 48 -1.48 -13.94 -1.11
C GLN A 48 -0.61 -14.99 -1.81
N ARG A 49 -0.22 -14.75 -3.07
CA ARG A 49 0.68 -15.66 -3.80
C ARG A 49 2.07 -15.70 -3.19
N ILE A 50 2.62 -14.53 -2.81
CA ILE A 50 3.90 -14.44 -2.12
C ILE A 50 3.84 -15.26 -0.83
N ALA A 51 2.85 -15.00 0.03
CA ALA A 51 2.65 -15.72 1.28
C ALA A 51 2.58 -17.25 1.11
N LYS A 52 1.85 -17.72 0.09
CA LYS A 52 1.74 -19.16 -0.21
C LYS A 52 3.09 -19.79 -0.59
N ILE A 53 3.90 -19.12 -1.41
CA ILE A 53 5.18 -19.68 -1.90
C ILE A 53 6.27 -19.58 -0.84
N THR A 54 6.23 -18.55 0.00
CA THR A 54 7.23 -18.31 1.04
C THR A 54 6.85 -18.94 2.38
N ASN A 55 5.78 -19.73 2.43
CA ASN A 55 5.22 -20.34 3.63
C ASN A 55 5.07 -19.31 4.77
N SER A 56 4.47 -18.16 4.45
CA SER A 56 4.31 -17.02 5.35
C SER A 56 2.84 -16.71 5.56
N THR A 57 2.50 -16.07 6.67
CA THR A 57 1.15 -15.61 6.97
C THR A 57 0.96 -14.17 6.49
N LEU A 58 -0.10 -13.90 5.73
CA LEU A 58 -0.52 -12.55 5.35
C LEU A 58 -1.49 -12.01 6.40
N VAL A 59 -1.10 -10.92 7.07
CA VAL A 59 -1.95 -10.17 8.00
C VAL A 59 -2.34 -8.86 7.33
N VAL A 60 -3.64 -8.52 7.34
CA VAL A 60 -4.18 -7.28 6.79
C VAL A 60 -4.79 -6.50 7.95
N ASP A 61 -4.36 -5.25 8.10
CA ASP A 61 -4.87 -4.33 9.09
C ASP A 61 -5.37 -3.05 8.40
N LEU A 62 -6.40 -2.43 8.97
CA LEU A 62 -6.97 -1.18 8.46
C LEU A 62 -6.40 -0.03 9.28
N ILE A 63 -5.52 0.76 8.66
CA ILE A 63 -4.98 1.96 9.27
C ILE A 63 -5.93 3.12 8.88
N PRO A 64 -6.62 3.75 9.83
CA PRO A 64 -7.41 4.94 9.52
C PRO A 64 -6.46 6.01 8.95
N ASN A 65 -6.86 6.64 7.85
CA ASN A 65 -6.14 7.80 7.38
C ASN A 65 -6.26 8.89 8.45
N GLU A 66 -5.16 9.53 8.80
CA GLU A 66 -5.26 10.81 9.51
C GLU A 66 -6.07 11.76 8.62
N PRO A 67 -7.02 12.53 9.16
CA PRO A 67 -7.71 13.53 8.39
C PRO A 67 -6.67 14.46 7.78
N THR A 68 -6.48 14.38 6.47
CA THR A 68 -5.66 15.33 5.73
C THR A 68 -6.30 16.69 5.94
N GLU A 69 -5.57 17.66 6.49
CA GLU A 69 -6.06 19.02 6.80
C GLU A 69 -6.78 19.70 5.61
N LEU A 70 -6.59 19.20 4.38
CA LEU A 70 -7.29 19.60 3.16
C LEU A 70 -8.82 19.36 3.19
N GLU A 71 -9.35 18.50 4.06
CA GLU A 71 -10.82 18.31 4.19
C GLU A 71 -11.47 19.37 5.11
N SER A 72 -10.68 20.11 5.88
CA SER A 72 -11.17 21.11 6.85
C SER A 72 -11.54 22.48 6.26
N GLU A 73 -11.19 22.76 5.00
CA GLU A 73 -11.61 24.00 4.33
C GLU A 73 -13.11 23.99 3.99
N SER A 74 -13.71 22.81 3.78
CA SER A 74 -15.15 22.65 3.49
C SER A 74 -16.06 22.93 4.70
N GLU A 75 -15.59 22.63 5.91
CA GLU A 75 -16.35 22.90 7.14
C GLU A 75 -16.27 24.36 7.57
N GLN A 76 -15.16 25.05 7.30
CA GLN A 76 -15.02 26.49 7.62
C GLN A 76 -15.99 27.37 6.80
N ILE A 77 -16.18 27.06 5.52
CA ILE A 77 -17.12 27.80 4.64
C ILE A 77 -18.58 27.63 5.12
N THR A 78 -18.93 26.48 5.70
CA THR A 78 -20.29 26.23 6.19
C THR A 78 -20.57 26.99 7.50
N LEU A 79 -19.57 27.07 8.39
CA LEU A 79 -19.70 27.79 9.66
C LEU A 79 -19.82 29.32 9.48
N GLU A 80 -19.14 29.90 8.48
CA GLU A 80 -19.21 31.34 8.21
C GLU A 80 -20.58 31.77 7.65
N LEU A 81 -21.24 30.91 6.86
CA LEU A 81 -22.57 31.18 6.31
C LEU A 81 -23.66 31.16 7.38
N GLU A 82 -23.58 30.27 8.37
CA GLU A 82 -24.57 30.21 9.47
C GLU A 82 -24.47 31.43 10.40
N ILE A 83 -23.27 31.98 10.60
CA ILE A 83 -23.06 33.16 11.46
C ILE A 83 -23.56 34.46 10.79
N GLU A 84 -23.63 34.52 9.45
CA GLU A 84 -24.19 35.66 8.72
C GLU A 84 -25.73 35.65 8.68
N GLU A 85 -26.39 34.48 8.68
CA GLU A 85 -27.86 34.40 8.72
C GLU A 85 -28.46 34.81 10.06
N ASP A 86 -27.75 34.61 11.18
CA ASP A 86 -28.22 34.99 12.53
C ASP A 86 -28.09 36.50 12.85
N LYS A 87 -27.59 37.32 11.90
CA LYS A 87 -27.42 38.78 12.06
C LYS A 87 -28.43 39.65 11.29
N GLN A 88 -29.50 39.07 10.71
CA GLN A 88 -30.60 39.82 10.09
C GLN A 88 -31.86 39.91 10.95
#